data_AF-A0A3M2AEJ1-F1
#
_entry.id   AF-A0A3M2AEJ1-F1
#
_cell.length_a   1.000
_cell.length_b   1.000
_cell.length_c   1.000
_cell.angle_alpha   90.00
_cell.angle_beta   90.00
_cell.angle_gamma   90.00
#
_symmetry.space_group_name_H-M   'P 1'
#
loop_
_entity.id
_entity.type
_entity.pdbx_description
1 polymer ?
#
loop_
_entity_poly.entity_id
_entity_poly.type
_entity_poly.pdbx_seq_one_letter_code
_entity_poly.pdbx_strand_id
1 'polypeptide(L)'
;YEGYSLILEPERKNTGPTALLGMLFALEKLKASEDEVLFVVPSDHYIEPEEKYVEYLKLGEKVAKMGYVVAFGIKPSSPDTNFGYIKLGSQILSEKEATAYKIERFVEKPPYELAQEFLKDGSYMWNSGGFAFTIGVGLEEIKSNAPDMWELAGGSFEGMIKNYSRLPEIAFDYIEMEKTKRGAVIPMDILWSDVGSFEGLYRVLPSNSNGNAHVGDVLFLDAENTLAYTSGRLLALIGVKDVAVIEERDAVLVLKRDASHKVKDLVSRLKSLGRREAKYHVEVHERWGKRLLLEEGDTYKIYKLTLYPSKEIGPQMHMHSTRTWMILKGTLLFEINQDKNYASVGDSRFANKTTPYFIKNVGFVPAELIEVRVGEYLGDEDVVPVYIS
;
A
#
# COMPACT_ATOMS: atom_id res chain seq x y z
N TYR A 1 7.42 -14.61 11.28
CA TYR A 1 6.71 -14.96 10.05
C TYR A 1 7.62 -15.91 9.27
N GLU A 2 7.15 -17.11 8.92
CA GLU A 2 7.92 -18.10 8.14
C GLU A 2 7.62 -17.94 6.65
N GLY A 3 8.65 -18.09 5.79
CA GLY A 3 8.46 -18.21 4.33
C GLY A 3 8.71 -16.95 3.48
N TYR A 4 9.08 -15.81 4.06
CA TYR A 4 9.50 -14.63 3.28
C TYR A 4 10.64 -13.85 3.95
N SER A 5 11.37 -13.08 3.16
CA SER A 5 12.34 -12.09 3.64
C SER A 5 11.73 -10.70 3.62
N LEU A 6 11.87 -9.95 4.70
CA LEU A 6 11.45 -8.54 4.76
C LEU A 6 12.69 -7.64 4.62
N ILE A 7 12.70 -6.84 3.56
CA ILE A 7 13.73 -5.82 3.35
C ILE A 7 13.10 -4.47 3.71
N LEU A 8 13.68 -3.79 4.70
CA LEU A 8 13.23 -2.45 5.09
C LEU A 8 14.04 -1.41 4.32
N GLU A 9 13.37 -0.67 3.45
CA GLU A 9 13.99 0.47 2.77
C GLU A 9 14.21 1.61 3.78
N PRO A 10 15.42 2.21 3.84
CA PRO A 10 15.71 3.31 4.76
C PRO A 10 14.80 4.53 4.56
N GLU A 11 14.40 4.77 3.32
CA GLU A 11 13.52 5.87 2.91
C GLU A 11 12.80 5.52 1.60
N ARG A 12 11.73 6.23 1.27
CA ARG A 12 10.96 5.99 0.05
C ARG A 12 11.67 6.62 -1.15
N LYS A 13 12.17 5.80 -2.09
CA LYS A 13 12.83 6.23 -3.33
C LYS A 13 12.12 5.80 -4.62
N ASN A 14 10.88 5.33 -4.52
CA ASN A 14 10.08 4.80 -5.64
C ASN A 14 10.64 3.46 -6.19
N THR A 15 10.01 2.87 -7.21
CA THR A 15 10.19 1.44 -7.56
C THR A 15 11.53 1.09 -8.21
N GLY A 16 12.25 2.05 -8.80
CA GLY A 16 13.54 1.78 -9.47
C GLY A 16 14.61 1.27 -8.48
N PRO A 17 14.93 2.05 -7.43
CA PRO A 17 15.79 1.59 -6.34
C PRO A 17 15.28 0.33 -5.64
N THR A 18 13.97 0.17 -5.45
CA THR A 18 13.40 -1.06 -4.86
C THR A 18 13.74 -2.30 -5.69
N ALA A 19 13.61 -2.22 -7.02
CA ALA A 19 13.92 -3.33 -7.93
C ALA A 19 15.42 -3.68 -7.90
N LEU A 20 16.31 -2.68 -7.91
CA LEU A 20 17.75 -2.90 -7.80
C LEU A 20 18.13 -3.53 -6.44
N LEU A 21 17.52 -3.07 -5.35
CA LEU A 21 17.74 -3.64 -4.02
C LEU A 21 17.31 -5.11 -3.98
N GLY A 22 16.16 -5.44 -4.58
CA GLY A 22 15.67 -6.81 -4.71
C GLY A 22 16.61 -7.72 -5.49
N MET A 23 17.14 -7.24 -6.63
CA MET A 23 18.15 -7.98 -7.41
C MET A 23 19.42 -8.26 -6.62
N LEU A 24 19.99 -7.23 -5.97
CA LEU A 24 21.21 -7.37 -5.17
C LEU A 24 20.99 -8.29 -3.97
N PHE A 25 19.83 -8.19 -3.31
CA PHE A 25 19.46 -9.09 -2.21
C PHE A 25 19.36 -10.54 -2.67
N ALA A 26 18.69 -10.79 -3.81
CA ALA A 26 18.55 -12.13 -4.37
C ALA A 26 19.92 -12.78 -4.64
N LEU A 27 20.84 -12.05 -5.30
CA LEU A 27 22.18 -12.54 -5.61
C LEU A 27 23.02 -12.77 -4.33
N GLU A 28 23.03 -11.82 -3.41
CA GLU A 28 24.00 -11.85 -2.31
C GLU A 28 23.52 -12.59 -1.07
N LYS A 29 22.23 -12.46 -0.75
CA LYS A 29 21.64 -13.03 0.48
C LYS A 29 20.94 -14.35 0.22
N LEU A 30 20.22 -14.46 -0.91
CA LEU A 30 19.55 -15.71 -1.28
C LEU A 30 20.42 -16.63 -2.14
N LYS A 31 21.57 -16.15 -2.64
CA LYS A 31 22.48 -16.89 -3.53
C LYS A 31 21.81 -17.34 -4.84
N ALA A 32 20.87 -16.54 -5.33
CA ALA A 32 20.30 -16.67 -6.67
C ALA A 32 21.40 -16.53 -7.74
N SER A 33 21.18 -17.12 -8.91
CA SER A 33 22.02 -16.93 -10.09
C SER A 33 21.49 -15.82 -11.00
N GLU A 34 22.34 -15.27 -11.87
CA GLU A 34 21.94 -14.18 -12.78
C GLU A 34 20.91 -14.62 -13.84
N ASP A 35 20.79 -15.91 -14.13
CA ASP A 35 19.82 -16.48 -15.06
C ASP A 35 18.45 -16.79 -14.42
N GLU A 36 18.32 -16.66 -13.10
CA GLU A 36 17.02 -16.74 -12.43
C GLU A 36 16.14 -15.53 -12.77
N VAL A 37 14.84 -15.77 -12.90
CA VAL A 37 13.85 -14.74 -13.20
C VAL A 37 13.36 -14.09 -11.91
N LEU A 38 13.48 -12.77 -11.84
CA LEU A 38 12.87 -11.96 -10.79
C LEU A 38 11.54 -11.39 -11.30
N PHE A 39 10.48 -11.59 -10.52
CA PHE A 39 9.20 -10.93 -10.69
C PHE A 39 9.12 -9.73 -9.74
N VAL A 40 8.87 -8.55 -10.30
CA VAL A 40 8.62 -7.31 -9.53
C VAL A 40 7.14 -7.01 -9.66
N VAL A 41 6.38 -7.17 -8.57
CA VAL A 41 4.92 -7.01 -8.56
C VAL A 41 4.48 -6.07 -7.45
N PRO A 42 3.54 -5.14 -7.71
CA PRO A 42 2.94 -4.32 -6.66
C PRO A 42 2.12 -5.19 -5.69
N SER A 43 2.12 -4.82 -4.40
CA SER A 43 1.45 -5.60 -3.35
C SER A 43 0.01 -5.15 -3.07
N ASP A 44 -0.47 -4.12 -3.77
CA ASP A 44 -1.74 -3.42 -3.56
C ASP A 44 -2.73 -3.59 -4.73
N HIS A 45 -2.46 -4.51 -5.65
CA HIS A 45 -3.34 -4.79 -6.80
C HIS A 45 -4.37 -5.88 -6.49
N TYR A 46 -5.56 -5.73 -7.06
CA TYR A 46 -6.58 -6.78 -7.13
C TYR A 46 -6.47 -7.54 -8.45
N ILE A 47 -6.50 -8.87 -8.39
CA ILE A 47 -6.34 -9.76 -9.55
C ILE A 47 -7.30 -10.94 -9.43
N GLU A 48 -8.07 -11.21 -10.49
CA GLU A 48 -8.95 -12.37 -10.56
C GLU A 48 -9.17 -12.85 -12.02
N PRO A 49 -9.18 -14.16 -12.32
CA PRO A 49 -8.85 -15.28 -11.42
C PRO A 49 -7.33 -15.47 -11.28
N GLU A 50 -6.90 -15.85 -10.07
CA GLU A 50 -5.49 -16.03 -9.72
C GLU A 50 -4.81 -17.10 -10.58
N GLU A 51 -5.51 -18.18 -10.91
CA GLU A 51 -4.96 -19.29 -11.69
C GLU A 51 -4.55 -18.85 -13.09
N LYS A 52 -5.36 -17.99 -13.73
CA LYS A 52 -5.08 -17.42 -15.06
C LYS A 52 -3.91 -16.44 -14.99
N TYR A 53 -3.81 -15.66 -13.91
CA TYR A 53 -2.65 -14.79 -13.67
C TYR A 53 -1.35 -15.60 -13.59
N VAL A 54 -1.34 -16.72 -12.85
CA VAL A 54 -0.18 -17.62 -12.77
C VAL A 54 0.22 -18.18 -14.14
N GLU A 55 -0.73 -18.44 -15.04
CA GLU A 55 -0.40 -18.86 -16.42
C GLU A 55 0.34 -17.77 -17.20
N TYR A 56 -0.07 -16.51 -17.06
CA TYR A 56 0.65 -15.37 -17.66
C TYR A 56 2.05 -15.20 -17.07
N LEU A 57 2.22 -15.35 -15.75
CA LEU A 57 3.53 -15.31 -15.11
C LEU A 57 4.46 -16.42 -15.63
N LYS A 58 3.95 -17.63 -15.84
CA LYS A 58 4.73 -18.75 -16.44
C LYS A 58 5.18 -18.44 -17.87
N LEU A 59 4.34 -17.80 -18.68
CA LEU A 59 4.76 -17.32 -20.01
C LEU A 59 5.81 -16.21 -19.87
N GLY A 60 5.61 -15.30 -18.91
CA GLY A 60 6.57 -14.24 -18.58
C GLY A 60 7.95 -14.77 -18.21
N GLU A 61 8.01 -15.84 -17.41
CA GLU A 61 9.26 -16.51 -17.06
C GLU A 61 10.02 -17.00 -18.30
N LYS A 62 9.31 -17.66 -19.23
CA LYS A 62 9.91 -18.18 -20.46
C LYS A 62 10.45 -17.06 -21.35
N VAL A 63 9.68 -15.99 -21.51
CA VAL A 63 10.07 -14.84 -22.34
C VAL A 63 11.21 -14.06 -21.69
N ALA A 64 11.23 -13.93 -20.36
CA ALA A 64 12.33 -13.34 -19.61
C ALA A 64 13.64 -14.12 -19.83
N LYS A 65 13.59 -15.47 -19.80
CA LYS A 65 14.75 -16.33 -20.11
C LYS A 65 15.25 -16.21 -21.54
N MET A 66 14.45 -15.67 -22.47
CA MET A 66 14.89 -15.32 -23.83
C MET A 66 15.63 -13.97 -23.89
N GLY A 67 15.83 -13.30 -22.74
CA GLY A 67 16.55 -12.03 -22.62
C GLY A 67 15.68 -10.77 -22.71
N TYR A 68 14.36 -10.91 -22.59
CA TYR A 68 13.43 -9.77 -22.61
C TYR A 68 13.14 -9.23 -21.20
N VAL A 69 12.80 -7.94 -21.13
CA VAL A 69 12.17 -7.34 -19.95
C VAL A 69 10.66 -7.33 -20.20
N VAL A 70 9.94 -8.19 -19.48
CA VAL A 70 8.52 -8.47 -19.71
C VAL A 70 7.67 -7.59 -18.81
N ALA A 71 6.75 -6.83 -19.40
CA ALA A 71 5.65 -6.16 -18.73
C ALA A 71 4.36 -6.97 -18.89
N PHE A 72 3.43 -6.80 -17.95
CA PHE A 72 2.10 -7.41 -18.02
C PHE A 72 1.05 -6.36 -18.36
N GLY A 73 0.36 -6.55 -19.50
CA GLY A 73 -0.56 -5.57 -20.05
C GLY A 73 -2.02 -5.88 -19.72
N ILE A 74 -2.81 -4.88 -19.36
CA ILE A 74 -4.26 -5.01 -19.17
C ILE A 74 -4.99 -4.29 -20.30
N LYS A 75 -6.07 -4.87 -20.81
CA LYS A 75 -6.88 -4.21 -21.84
C LYS A 75 -7.52 -2.92 -21.28
N PRO A 76 -7.27 -1.75 -21.89
CA PRO A 76 -7.87 -0.51 -21.46
C PRO A 76 -9.39 -0.56 -21.62
N SER A 77 -10.11 -0.16 -20.58
CA SER A 77 -11.57 -0.02 -20.58
C SER A 77 -12.01 1.45 -20.56
N SER A 78 -11.06 2.37 -20.34
CA SER A 78 -11.27 3.82 -20.31
C SER A 78 -9.98 4.56 -20.71
N PRO A 79 -10.06 5.86 -21.06
CA PRO A 79 -8.88 6.70 -21.31
C PRO A 79 -8.28 7.22 -19.99
N ASP A 80 -7.75 6.32 -19.15
CA ASP A 80 -7.23 6.67 -17.82
C ASP A 80 -5.80 7.25 -17.92
N THR A 81 -5.62 8.47 -17.43
CA THR A 81 -4.33 9.18 -17.49
C THR A 81 -3.36 8.79 -16.39
N ASN A 82 -3.76 7.93 -15.45
CA ASN A 82 -2.91 7.49 -14.34
C ASN A 82 -2.02 6.29 -14.69
N PHE A 83 -2.31 5.59 -15.80
CA PHE A 83 -1.57 4.42 -16.25
C PHE A 83 -0.59 4.72 -17.38
N GLY A 84 0.48 3.91 -17.45
CA GLY A 84 1.28 3.78 -18.66
C GLY A 84 0.55 2.99 -19.74
N TYR A 85 0.79 3.31 -21.01
CA TYR A 85 0.23 2.63 -22.16
C TYR A 85 1.33 1.97 -22.99
N ILE A 86 1.12 0.70 -23.35
CA ILE A 86 2.05 -0.16 -24.07
C ILE A 86 1.44 -0.55 -25.41
N LYS A 87 2.05 -0.12 -26.51
CA LYS A 87 1.64 -0.53 -27.85
C LYS A 87 2.21 -1.90 -28.19
N LEU A 88 1.34 -2.82 -28.60
CA LEU A 88 1.74 -4.14 -29.08
C LEU A 88 2.50 -4.04 -30.41
N GLY A 89 3.67 -4.68 -30.47
CA GLY A 89 4.47 -4.84 -31.68
C GLY A 89 4.39 -6.26 -32.24
N SER A 90 5.50 -6.75 -32.80
CA SER A 90 5.59 -8.09 -33.37
C SER A 90 5.50 -9.19 -32.30
N GLN A 91 4.82 -10.29 -32.60
CA GLN A 91 4.75 -11.48 -31.75
C GLN A 91 6.16 -12.08 -31.48
N ILE A 92 6.41 -12.48 -30.22
CA ILE A 92 7.62 -13.16 -29.76
C ILE A 92 7.36 -14.66 -29.59
N LEU A 93 6.37 -14.99 -28.77
CA LEU A 93 6.03 -16.37 -28.38
C LEU A 93 4.53 -16.46 -28.14
N SER A 94 3.91 -17.55 -28.57
CA SER A 94 2.51 -17.84 -28.25
C SER A 94 2.42 -19.24 -27.64
N GLU A 95 1.69 -19.35 -26.54
CA GLU A 95 1.51 -20.61 -25.83
C GLU A 95 0.10 -20.66 -25.22
N LYS A 96 -0.63 -21.75 -25.51
CA LYS A 96 -2.06 -21.87 -25.18
C LYS A 96 -2.84 -20.63 -25.66
N GLU A 97 -3.53 -19.94 -24.75
CA GLU A 97 -4.36 -18.75 -25.00
C GLU A 97 -3.61 -17.43 -24.72
N ALA A 98 -2.30 -17.48 -24.47
CA ALA A 98 -1.49 -16.31 -24.15
C ALA A 98 -0.40 -16.07 -25.22
N THR A 99 -0.17 -14.80 -25.55
CA THR A 99 0.84 -14.39 -26.53
C THR A 99 1.66 -13.24 -25.99
N ALA A 100 2.98 -13.35 -26.12
CA ALA A 100 3.92 -12.28 -25.82
C ALA A 100 4.27 -11.52 -27.10
N TYR A 101 4.29 -10.20 -27.01
CA TYR A 101 4.63 -9.28 -28.10
C TYR A 101 5.82 -8.44 -27.71
N LYS A 102 6.60 -7.96 -28.69
CA LYS A 102 7.54 -6.86 -28.47
C LYS A 102 6.77 -5.60 -28.12
N ILE A 103 7.35 -4.76 -27.27
CA ILE A 103 6.83 -3.40 -27.05
C ILE A 103 7.24 -2.55 -28.26
N GLU A 104 6.26 -2.07 -29.04
CA GLU A 104 6.52 -1.12 -30.12
C GLU A 104 6.76 0.29 -29.55
N ARG A 105 5.95 0.65 -28.55
CA ARG A 105 6.01 1.96 -27.90
C ARG A 105 5.50 1.87 -26.47
N PHE A 106 6.15 2.58 -25.57
CA PHE A 106 5.69 2.82 -24.20
C PHE A 106 5.42 4.32 -24.02
N VAL A 107 4.33 4.67 -23.34
CA VAL A 107 3.98 6.05 -23.01
C VAL A 107 3.45 6.11 -21.58
N GLU A 108 4.20 6.70 -20.65
CA GLU A 108 3.79 6.84 -19.26
C GLU A 108 2.79 7.99 -19.08
N LYS A 109 1.65 7.73 -18.41
CA LYS A 109 0.65 8.74 -17.99
C LYS A 109 0.33 9.80 -19.07
N PRO A 110 -0.19 9.38 -20.24
CA PRO A 110 -0.49 10.30 -21.32
C PRO A 110 -1.60 11.30 -20.94
N PRO A 111 -1.66 12.48 -21.59
CA PRO A 111 -2.80 13.37 -21.47
C PRO A 111 -4.08 12.68 -21.97
N TYR A 112 -5.24 13.15 -21.49
CA TYR A 112 -6.54 12.51 -21.71
C TYR A 112 -6.88 12.31 -23.19
N GLU A 113 -6.58 13.29 -24.04
CA GLU A 113 -6.82 13.24 -25.48
C GLU A 113 -6.06 12.08 -26.13
N LEU A 114 -4.80 11.89 -25.73
CA LEU A 114 -3.96 10.82 -26.25
C LEU A 114 -4.40 9.45 -25.70
N ALA A 115 -4.81 9.38 -24.43
CA ALA A 115 -5.40 8.17 -23.85
C ALA A 115 -6.68 7.74 -24.59
N GLN A 116 -7.49 8.70 -25.08
CA GLN A 116 -8.65 8.41 -25.92
C GLN A 116 -8.27 7.84 -27.28
N GLU A 117 -7.20 8.35 -27.89
CA GLU A 117 -6.66 7.80 -29.14
C GLU A 117 -6.17 6.36 -28.95
N PHE A 118 -5.41 6.09 -27.88
CA PHE A 118 -4.93 4.75 -27.55
C PHE A 118 -6.05 3.75 -27.32
N LEU A 119 -7.12 4.16 -26.64
CA LEU A 119 -8.30 3.33 -26.44
C LEU A 119 -9.01 3.00 -27.77
N LYS A 120 -9.09 3.97 -28.70
CA LYS A 120 -9.71 3.78 -30.02
C LYS A 120 -8.88 2.90 -30.95
N ASP A 121 -7.56 3.03 -30.90
CA ASP A 121 -6.61 2.22 -31.67
C ASP A 121 -6.75 0.73 -31.31
N GLY A 122 -6.93 0.43 -30.02
CA GLY A 122 -7.21 -0.92 -29.54
C GLY A 122 -5.99 -1.85 -29.51
N SER A 123 -4.83 -1.42 -30.03
CA SER A 123 -3.55 -2.15 -29.93
C SER A 123 -2.69 -1.72 -28.74
N TYR A 124 -3.25 -0.93 -27.82
CA TYR A 124 -2.56 -0.50 -26.59
C TYR A 124 -3.08 -1.27 -25.38
N MET A 125 -2.18 -1.54 -24.45
CA MET A 125 -2.44 -2.14 -23.14
C MET A 125 -2.08 -1.15 -22.04
N TRP A 126 -2.83 -1.11 -20.94
CA TRP A 126 -2.36 -0.50 -19.70
C TRP A 126 -1.20 -1.30 -19.14
N ASN A 127 -0.16 -0.60 -18.67
CA ASN A 127 0.90 -1.19 -17.88
C ASN A 127 0.38 -1.50 -16.47
N SER A 128 0.40 -2.78 -16.08
CA SER A 128 -0.04 -3.19 -14.75
C SER A 128 0.99 -2.92 -13.65
N GLY A 129 2.18 -2.40 -13.97
CA GLY A 129 3.28 -2.18 -13.02
C GLY A 129 4.00 -3.47 -12.59
N GLY A 130 3.59 -4.63 -13.11
CA GLY A 130 4.29 -5.89 -12.93
C GLY A 130 5.36 -6.11 -14.00
N PHE A 131 6.54 -6.59 -13.58
CA PHE A 131 7.66 -6.88 -14.47
C PHE A 131 8.27 -8.26 -14.21
N ALA A 132 8.84 -8.87 -15.25
CA ALA A 132 9.66 -10.07 -15.15
C ALA A 132 10.89 -9.98 -16.06
N PHE A 133 12.06 -10.31 -15.53
CA PHE A 133 13.32 -10.33 -16.26
C PHE A 133 14.29 -11.26 -15.53
N THR A 134 15.31 -11.78 -16.22
CA THR A 134 16.42 -12.43 -15.51
C THR A 134 17.21 -11.38 -14.74
N ILE A 135 17.72 -11.74 -13.55
CA ILE A 135 18.46 -10.79 -12.71
C ILE A 135 19.62 -10.16 -13.49
N GLY A 136 20.35 -10.94 -14.29
CA GLY A 136 21.44 -10.45 -15.15
C GLY A 136 20.97 -9.40 -16.15
N VAL A 137 19.86 -9.61 -16.85
CA VAL A 137 19.29 -8.64 -17.79
C VAL A 137 18.85 -7.37 -17.06
N GLY A 138 18.19 -7.50 -15.91
CA GLY A 138 17.80 -6.33 -15.11
C GLY A 138 19.00 -5.48 -14.69
N LEU A 139 20.10 -6.12 -14.28
CA LEU A 139 21.34 -5.41 -13.94
C LEU A 139 22.03 -4.79 -15.16
N GLU A 140 22.03 -5.45 -16.32
CA GLU A 140 22.54 -4.90 -17.58
C GLU A 140 21.80 -3.63 -17.97
N GLU A 141 20.46 -3.67 -17.94
CA GLU A 141 19.65 -2.54 -18.34
C GLU A 141 19.78 -1.37 -17.35
N ILE A 142 19.83 -1.61 -16.03
CA ILE A 142 20.09 -0.55 -15.04
C ILE A 142 21.46 0.09 -15.25
N LYS A 143 22.51 -0.69 -15.50
CA LYS A 143 23.86 -0.16 -15.77
C LYS A 143 23.88 0.74 -17.01
N SER A 144 23.07 0.41 -18.02
CA SER A 144 22.95 1.19 -19.25
C SER A 144 22.08 2.44 -19.07
N ASN A 145 20.93 2.30 -18.41
CA ASN A 145 19.84 3.28 -18.42
C ASN A 145 19.87 4.22 -17.20
N ALA A 146 20.53 3.82 -16.12
CA ALA A 146 20.73 4.57 -14.89
C ALA A 146 22.12 4.29 -14.25
N PRO A 147 23.22 4.58 -14.96
CA PRO A 147 24.59 4.29 -14.49
C PRO A 147 24.89 4.93 -13.12
N ASP A 148 24.44 6.18 -12.89
CA ASP A 148 24.64 6.88 -11.61
C ASP A 148 24.01 6.11 -10.42
N MET A 149 22.84 5.51 -10.63
CA MET A 149 22.16 4.71 -9.60
C MET A 149 22.96 3.43 -9.30
N TRP A 150 23.47 2.76 -10.34
CA TRP A 150 24.33 1.60 -10.19
C TRP A 150 25.63 1.91 -9.44
N GLU A 151 26.29 3.02 -9.78
CA GLU A 151 27.52 3.47 -9.12
C GLU A 151 27.27 3.77 -7.64
N LEU A 152 26.18 4.47 -7.31
CA LEU A 152 25.80 4.75 -5.92
C LEU A 152 25.45 3.48 -5.13
N ALA A 153 24.86 2.47 -5.77
CA ALA A 153 24.61 1.18 -5.15
C ALA A 153 25.92 0.44 -4.81
N GLY A 154 27.05 0.82 -5.42
CA GLY A 154 28.35 0.17 -5.18
C GLY A 154 28.37 -1.30 -5.57
N GLY A 155 27.44 -1.72 -6.44
CA GLY A 155 27.28 -3.09 -6.92
C GLY A 155 27.00 -4.14 -5.85
N SER A 156 26.56 -3.74 -4.64
CA SER A 156 26.26 -4.68 -3.56
C SER A 156 25.09 -4.25 -2.69
N PHE A 157 24.46 -5.20 -2.00
CA PHE A 157 23.33 -4.90 -1.11
C PHE A 157 23.75 -3.97 0.03
N GLU A 158 24.86 -4.27 0.71
CA GLU A 158 25.40 -3.39 1.76
C GLU A 158 25.80 -2.00 1.23
N GLY A 159 26.42 -1.94 0.04
CA GLY A 159 26.82 -0.68 -0.59
C GLY A 159 25.62 0.22 -0.88
N MET A 160 24.54 -0.37 -1.37
CA MET A 160 23.30 0.33 -1.67
C MET A 160 22.61 0.83 -0.41
N ILE A 161 22.47 -0.01 0.63
CA ILE A 161 21.89 0.42 1.91
C ILE A 161 22.66 1.58 2.53
N LYS A 162 24.00 1.55 2.47
CA LYS A 162 24.85 2.62 3.00
C LYS A 162 24.66 3.96 2.27
N ASN A 163 24.42 3.93 0.96
CA ASN A 163 24.25 5.12 0.13
C ASN A 163 22.79 5.43 -0.19
N TYR A 164 21.83 4.76 0.44
CA TYR A 164 20.44 4.72 0.01
C TYR A 164 19.81 6.12 -0.09
N SER A 165 20.14 7.01 0.84
CA SER A 165 19.64 8.39 0.85
C SER A 165 20.08 9.23 -0.34
N ARG A 166 21.18 8.84 -1.01
CA ARG A 166 21.73 9.52 -2.18
C ARG A 166 21.14 9.01 -3.50
N LEU A 167 20.40 7.91 -3.47
CA LEU A 167 19.79 7.34 -4.67
C LEU A 167 18.73 8.31 -5.24
N PRO A 168 18.49 8.29 -6.56
CA PRO A 168 17.41 9.06 -7.17
C PRO A 168 16.05 8.52 -6.72
N GLU A 169 15.05 9.41 -6.60
CA GLU A 169 13.65 9.01 -6.46
C GLU A 169 13.04 8.83 -7.85
N ILE A 170 12.98 7.58 -8.34
CA ILE A 170 12.61 7.28 -9.73
C ILE A 170 11.89 5.93 -9.83
N ALA A 171 10.84 5.86 -10.66
CA ALA A 171 10.13 4.61 -10.92
C ALA A 171 10.89 3.74 -11.92
N PHE A 172 10.76 2.43 -11.78
CA PHE A 172 11.40 1.44 -12.65
C PHE A 172 10.98 1.60 -14.12
N ASP A 173 9.72 1.97 -14.37
CA ASP A 173 9.15 2.22 -15.69
C ASP A 173 9.94 3.27 -16.50
N TYR A 174 10.38 4.35 -15.83
CA TYR A 174 11.19 5.42 -16.43
C TYR A 174 12.65 5.01 -16.68
N ILE A 175 13.18 4.10 -15.86
CA ILE A 175 14.53 3.58 -16.06
C ILE A 175 14.51 2.62 -17.25
N GLU A 176 13.57 1.69 -17.26
CA GLU A 176 13.61 0.57 -18.19
C GLU A 176 12.63 0.68 -19.34
N MET A 177 11.33 0.77 -19.07
CA MET A 177 10.31 0.56 -20.12
C MET A 177 10.34 1.60 -21.23
N GLU A 178 10.72 2.85 -20.92
CA GLU A 178 10.87 3.90 -21.94
C GLU A 178 12.15 3.77 -22.78
N LYS A 179 13.20 3.11 -22.26
CA LYS A 179 14.55 3.10 -22.85
C LYS A 179 14.96 1.74 -23.41
N THR A 180 14.37 0.66 -22.91
CA THR A 180 14.76 -0.70 -23.23
C THR A 180 14.49 -1.02 -24.70
N LYS A 181 15.44 -1.72 -25.32
CA LYS A 181 15.29 -2.30 -26.67
C LYS A 181 14.81 -3.75 -26.63
N ARG A 182 14.69 -4.32 -25.42
CA ARG A 182 14.32 -5.71 -25.15
C ARG A 182 12.97 -5.81 -24.44
N GLY A 183 12.13 -4.78 -24.56
CA GLY A 183 10.79 -4.76 -23.97
C GLY A 183 9.85 -5.79 -24.60
N ALA A 184 9.18 -6.57 -23.77
CA ALA A 184 8.10 -7.47 -24.15
C ALA A 184 6.86 -7.17 -23.32
N VAL A 185 5.68 -7.48 -23.86
CA VAL A 185 4.41 -7.35 -23.15
C VAL A 185 3.55 -8.58 -23.35
N ILE A 186 2.95 -9.05 -22.26
CA ILE A 186 1.95 -10.13 -22.26
C ILE A 186 0.59 -9.50 -21.92
N PRO A 187 -0.33 -9.37 -22.89
CA PRO A 187 -1.71 -8.98 -22.61
C PRO A 187 -2.40 -10.05 -21.76
N MET A 188 -3.00 -9.60 -20.66
CA MET A 188 -3.74 -10.45 -19.74
C MET A 188 -5.23 -10.14 -19.84
N ASP A 189 -6.02 -11.20 -19.97
CA ASP A 189 -7.47 -11.14 -19.96
C ASP A 189 -7.98 -11.60 -18.59
N ILE A 190 -7.83 -10.71 -17.61
CA ILE A 190 -8.19 -10.91 -16.21
C ILE A 190 -8.87 -9.66 -15.67
N LEU A 191 -9.63 -9.80 -14.59
CA LEU A 191 -10.05 -8.68 -13.78
C LEU A 191 -8.83 -8.17 -13.01
N TRP A 192 -8.44 -6.93 -13.30
CA TRP A 192 -7.32 -6.26 -12.66
C TRP A 192 -7.74 -4.86 -12.22
N SER A 193 -7.26 -4.44 -11.05
CA SER A 193 -7.40 -3.08 -10.55
C SER A 193 -6.17 -2.75 -9.70
N ASP A 194 -5.62 -1.56 -9.88
CA ASP A 194 -4.60 -1.00 -8.99
C ASP A 194 -5.19 -0.55 -7.65
N VAL A 195 -6.52 -0.62 -7.50
CA VAL A 195 -7.31 -0.13 -6.35
C VAL A 195 -6.98 1.33 -6.01
N GLY A 196 -6.38 2.07 -6.95
CA GLY A 196 -5.89 3.43 -6.76
C GLY A 196 -6.98 4.49 -6.82
N SER A 197 -8.21 4.09 -7.16
CA SER A 197 -9.38 4.97 -7.24
C SER A 197 -10.66 4.27 -6.79
N PHE A 198 -11.66 5.06 -6.40
CA PHE A 198 -12.99 4.54 -6.05
C PHE A 198 -13.69 3.89 -7.26
N GLU A 199 -13.42 4.35 -8.47
CA GLU A 199 -13.86 3.67 -9.69
C GLU A 199 -13.19 2.28 -9.84
N GLY A 200 -11.88 2.19 -9.55
CA GLY A 200 -11.16 0.92 -9.51
C GLY A 200 -11.73 -0.05 -8.47
N LEU A 201 -12.14 0.46 -7.30
CA LEU A 201 -12.78 -0.33 -6.25
C LEU A 201 -14.19 -0.80 -6.66
N TYR A 202 -15.01 0.06 -7.26
CA TYR A 202 -16.35 -0.31 -7.73
C TYR A 202 -16.32 -1.47 -8.73
N ARG A 203 -15.32 -1.49 -9.62
CA ARG A 203 -15.19 -2.52 -10.67
C ARG A 203 -14.88 -3.92 -10.15
N VAL A 204 -14.20 -4.02 -9.01
CA VAL A 204 -13.81 -5.31 -8.43
C VAL A 204 -14.82 -5.82 -7.41
N LEU A 205 -15.69 -4.95 -6.91
CA LEU A 205 -16.71 -5.35 -5.96
C LEU A 205 -17.92 -5.99 -6.67
N PRO A 206 -18.47 -7.08 -6.11
CA PRO A 206 -19.75 -7.61 -6.55
C PRO A 206 -20.83 -6.53 -6.49
N SER A 207 -21.63 -6.45 -7.55
CA SER A 207 -22.75 -5.53 -7.66
C SER A 207 -24.08 -6.28 -7.63
N ASN A 208 -25.13 -5.65 -7.10
CA ASN A 208 -26.49 -6.19 -7.19
C ASN A 208 -27.14 -5.94 -8.57
N SER A 209 -28.41 -6.33 -8.73
CA SER A 209 -29.15 -6.19 -10.00
C SER A 209 -29.26 -4.76 -10.53
N ASN A 210 -29.11 -3.75 -9.67
CA ASN A 210 -29.19 -2.33 -10.03
C ASN A 210 -27.80 -1.70 -10.22
N GLY A 211 -26.74 -2.53 -10.25
CA GLY A 211 -25.37 -2.05 -10.38
C GLY A 211 -24.82 -1.39 -9.11
N ASN A 212 -25.40 -1.62 -7.94
CA ASN A 212 -24.85 -1.07 -6.70
C ASN A 212 -23.83 -2.02 -6.09
N ALA A 213 -22.62 -1.54 -5.88
CA ALA A 213 -21.54 -2.22 -5.17
C ALA A 213 -21.43 -1.67 -3.75
N HIS A 214 -21.13 -2.53 -2.77
CA HIS A 214 -20.95 -2.05 -1.39
C HIS A 214 -19.95 -2.84 -0.56
N VAL A 215 -19.48 -2.18 0.50
CA VAL A 215 -18.72 -2.78 1.61
C VAL A 215 -19.31 -2.25 2.92
N GLY A 216 -19.57 -3.14 3.87
CA GLY A 216 -20.16 -2.81 5.16
C GLY A 216 -21.70 -2.81 5.15
N ASP A 217 -22.28 -2.24 6.21
CA ASP A 217 -23.74 -2.19 6.44
C ASP A 217 -24.39 -1.10 5.58
N VAL A 218 -24.98 -1.49 4.45
CA VAL A 218 -25.53 -0.58 3.45
C VAL A 218 -26.96 -0.97 3.07
N LEU A 219 -27.83 0.04 2.97
CA LEU A 219 -29.18 -0.10 2.45
C LEU A 219 -29.38 0.77 1.20
N PHE A 220 -29.97 0.17 0.18
CA PHE A 220 -30.32 0.84 -1.07
C PHE A 220 -31.85 0.90 -1.22
N LEU A 221 -32.37 2.07 -1.54
CA LEU A 221 -33.77 2.27 -1.92
C LEU A 221 -33.81 3.13 -3.19
N ASP A 222 -34.19 2.56 -4.32
CA ASP A 222 -34.20 3.25 -5.61
C ASP A 222 -32.83 3.88 -6.00
N ALA A 223 -31.74 3.21 -5.65
CA ALA A 223 -30.38 3.60 -6.05
C ALA A 223 -29.86 2.74 -7.23
N GLU A 224 -29.02 3.32 -8.09
CA GLU A 224 -28.48 2.63 -9.28
C GLU A 224 -27.01 3.02 -9.55
N ASN A 225 -26.20 2.05 -9.98
CA ASN A 225 -24.79 2.25 -10.38
C ASN A 225 -23.92 2.96 -9.34
N THR A 226 -24.17 2.70 -8.06
CA THR A 226 -23.49 3.38 -6.94
C THR A 226 -22.40 2.53 -6.29
N LEU A 227 -21.41 3.19 -5.70
CA LEU A 227 -20.47 2.59 -4.76
C LEU A 227 -20.78 3.10 -3.35
N ALA A 228 -20.97 2.20 -2.39
CA ALA A 228 -21.20 2.54 -1.00
C ALA A 228 -20.20 1.80 -0.10
N TYR A 229 -19.31 2.54 0.55
CA TYR A 229 -18.31 1.98 1.45
C TYR A 229 -18.54 2.55 2.85
N THR A 230 -18.61 1.68 3.86
CA THR A 230 -18.65 2.07 5.27
C THR A 230 -17.80 1.13 6.12
N SER A 231 -16.99 1.70 7.01
CA SER A 231 -16.20 0.95 8.00
C SER A 231 -16.86 0.88 9.38
N GLY A 232 -18.05 1.47 9.54
CA GLY A 232 -18.71 1.51 10.85
C GLY A 232 -20.22 1.74 10.84
N ARG A 233 -20.70 2.82 10.23
CA ARG A 233 -22.11 3.23 10.36
C ARG A 233 -22.97 2.63 9.26
N LEU A 234 -24.26 2.45 9.54
CA LEU A 234 -25.25 2.16 8.50
C LEU A 234 -25.25 3.30 7.47
N LEU A 235 -25.07 2.94 6.20
CA LEU A 235 -25.14 3.87 5.08
C LEU A 235 -26.40 3.59 4.25
N ALA A 236 -27.29 4.58 4.12
CA ALA A 236 -28.54 4.45 3.37
C ALA A 236 -28.54 5.36 2.13
N LEU A 237 -28.67 4.78 0.94
CA LEU A 237 -28.72 5.50 -0.34
C LEU A 237 -30.13 5.42 -0.92
N ILE A 238 -30.78 6.58 -1.06
CA ILE A 238 -32.16 6.68 -1.52
C ILE A 238 -32.26 7.55 -2.77
N GLY A 239 -32.74 7.01 -3.89
CA GLY A 239 -33.02 7.77 -5.12
C GLY A 239 -31.79 8.32 -5.84
N VAL A 240 -30.59 7.82 -5.53
CA VAL A 240 -29.31 8.34 -6.06
C VAL A 240 -28.73 7.43 -7.15
N LYS A 241 -28.10 8.04 -8.15
CA LYS A 241 -27.51 7.32 -9.29
C LYS A 241 -26.08 7.78 -9.55
N ASP A 242 -25.22 6.85 -9.95
CA ASP A 242 -23.82 7.11 -10.37
C ASP A 242 -22.98 7.87 -9.33
N VAL A 243 -23.25 7.63 -8.04
CA VAL A 243 -22.51 8.22 -6.91
C VAL A 243 -21.63 7.19 -6.22
N ALA A 244 -20.50 7.65 -5.71
CA ALA A 244 -19.71 6.93 -4.72
C ALA A 244 -19.85 7.66 -3.37
N VAL A 245 -20.18 6.91 -2.33
CA VAL A 245 -20.28 7.38 -0.95
C VAL A 245 -19.35 6.55 -0.08
N ILE A 246 -18.34 7.20 0.49
CA ILE A 246 -17.29 6.58 1.27
C ILE A 246 -17.36 7.15 2.67
N GLU A 247 -17.82 6.34 3.61
CA GLU A 247 -17.83 6.63 5.04
C GLU A 247 -16.64 5.96 5.71
N GLU A 248 -15.79 6.79 6.29
CA GLU A 248 -14.78 6.39 7.25
C GLU A 248 -15.01 7.15 8.55
N ARG A 249 -14.37 6.67 9.62
CA ARG A 249 -14.60 7.21 10.98
C ARG A 249 -14.32 8.70 11.13
N ASP A 250 -13.42 9.26 10.33
CA ASP A 250 -13.02 10.66 10.39
C ASP A 250 -13.65 11.55 9.30
N ALA A 251 -14.18 10.96 8.23
CA ALA A 251 -14.73 11.72 7.11
C ALA A 251 -15.76 10.92 6.30
N VAL A 252 -16.69 11.67 5.69
CA VAL A 252 -17.58 11.16 4.64
C VAL A 252 -17.25 11.87 3.33
N LEU A 253 -17.00 11.08 2.29
CA LEU A 253 -16.81 11.58 0.93
C LEU A 253 -17.99 11.15 0.06
N VAL A 254 -18.60 12.12 -0.61
CA VAL A 254 -19.63 11.89 -1.63
C VAL A 254 -19.12 12.49 -2.94
N LEU A 255 -19.07 11.68 -3.99
CA LEU A 255 -18.67 12.12 -5.32
C LEU A 255 -19.52 11.43 -6.39
N LYS A 256 -19.57 12.05 -7.57
CA LYS A 256 -19.97 11.30 -8.77
C LYS A 256 -18.89 10.24 -9.03
N ARG A 257 -19.29 9.02 -9.38
CA ARG A 257 -18.38 7.87 -9.51
C ARG A 257 -17.25 8.11 -10.52
N ASP A 258 -17.55 8.78 -11.64
CA ASP A 258 -16.59 9.17 -12.68
C ASP A 258 -15.66 10.35 -12.29
N ALA A 259 -15.91 11.01 -11.16
CA ALA A 259 -15.13 12.14 -10.68
C ALA A 259 -13.98 11.75 -9.75
N SER A 260 -13.60 10.46 -9.71
CA SER A 260 -12.54 9.93 -8.85
C SER A 260 -11.20 10.67 -8.99
N HIS A 261 -10.89 11.20 -10.17
CA HIS A 261 -9.70 12.01 -10.43
C HIS A 261 -9.59 13.28 -9.55
N LYS A 262 -10.73 13.84 -9.08
CA LYS A 262 -10.76 15.05 -8.25
C LYS A 262 -10.40 14.82 -6.78
N VAL A 263 -10.30 13.56 -6.34
CA VAL A 263 -9.95 13.25 -4.94
C VAL A 263 -8.56 13.77 -4.58
N LYS A 264 -7.61 13.74 -5.53
CA LYS A 264 -6.25 14.29 -5.34
C LYS A 264 -6.26 15.80 -5.09
N ASP A 265 -7.13 16.53 -5.80
CA ASP A 265 -7.30 17.98 -5.62
C ASP A 265 -7.90 18.28 -4.24
N LEU A 266 -8.90 17.49 -3.82
CA LEU A 266 -9.49 17.59 -2.49
C LEU A 266 -8.45 17.36 -1.39
N VAL A 267 -7.64 16.31 -1.48
CA VAL A 267 -6.56 16.01 -0.51
C VAL A 267 -5.57 17.17 -0.46
N SER A 268 -5.19 17.73 -1.60
CA SER A 268 -4.29 18.89 -1.67
C SER A 268 -4.87 20.11 -0.95
N ARG A 269 -6.17 20.35 -1.11
CA ARG A 269 -6.89 21.43 -0.41
C ARG A 269 -7.02 21.16 1.09
N LEU A 270 -7.26 19.93 1.52
CA LEU A 270 -7.28 19.58 2.95
C LEU A 270 -5.91 19.83 3.60
N LYS A 271 -4.81 19.48 2.91
CA LYS A 271 -3.45 19.76 3.38
C LYS A 271 -3.19 21.25 3.54
N SER A 272 -3.61 22.09 2.59
CA SER A 272 -3.41 23.54 2.67
C SER A 272 -4.24 24.19 3.79
N LEU A 273 -5.41 23.63 4.10
CA LEU A 273 -6.23 24.03 5.25
C LEU A 273 -5.73 23.47 6.59
N GLY A 274 -4.64 22.70 6.60
CA GLY A 274 -4.10 22.10 7.82
C GLY A 274 -5.00 21.03 8.44
N ARG A 275 -5.95 20.49 7.67
CA ARG A 275 -6.93 19.49 8.14
C ARG A 275 -6.26 18.16 8.48
N ARG A 276 -6.73 17.52 9.56
CA ARG A 276 -6.14 16.29 10.09
C ARG A 276 -6.41 15.07 9.19
N GLU A 277 -7.55 15.04 8.50
CA GLU A 277 -8.00 13.93 7.64
C GLU A 277 -7.04 13.68 6.47
N ALA A 278 -6.25 14.70 6.07
CA ALA A 278 -5.24 14.56 5.03
C ALA A 278 -3.85 14.17 5.56
N LYS A 279 -3.70 14.02 6.88
CA LYS A 279 -2.42 13.78 7.56
C LYS A 279 -2.41 12.49 8.39
N TYR A 280 -3.51 12.21 9.09
CA TYR A 280 -3.58 11.13 10.07
C TYR A 280 -4.83 10.31 9.87
N HIS A 281 -4.65 8.99 9.80
CA HIS A 281 -5.76 8.06 9.93
C HIS A 281 -6.09 7.87 11.43
N VAL A 282 -7.36 7.68 11.77
CA VAL A 282 -7.76 7.50 13.18
C VAL A 282 -7.25 6.19 13.79
N GLU A 283 -7.03 5.16 12.96
CA GLU A 283 -6.36 3.93 13.37
C GLU A 283 -4.91 3.93 12.88
N VAL A 284 -3.97 3.79 13.81
CA VAL A 284 -2.53 3.71 13.55
C VAL A 284 -2.03 2.34 13.98
N HIS A 285 -1.25 1.71 13.11
CA HIS A 285 -0.58 0.44 13.40
C HIS A 285 0.80 0.69 14.00
N GLU A 286 1.06 0.04 15.11
CA GLU A 286 2.25 0.19 15.93
C GLU A 286 3.00 -1.14 15.97
N ARG A 287 4.30 -1.12 16.32
CA ARG A 287 5.11 -2.36 16.44
C ARG A 287 4.52 -3.36 17.45
N TRP A 288 3.75 -2.87 18.41
CA TRP A 288 3.12 -3.66 19.46
C TRP A 288 1.66 -4.04 19.19
N GLY A 289 1.04 -3.49 18.15
CA GLY A 289 -0.39 -3.64 17.91
C GLY A 289 -1.00 -2.50 17.13
N LYS A 290 -2.11 -1.93 17.63
CA LYS A 290 -2.75 -0.78 17.00
C LYS A 290 -3.43 0.14 18.02
N ARG A 291 -3.61 1.40 17.62
CA ARG A 291 -4.27 2.47 18.38
C ARG A 291 -5.33 3.12 17.50
N LEU A 292 -6.58 3.13 17.97
CA LEU A 292 -7.70 3.78 17.32
C LEU A 292 -8.15 4.99 18.15
N LEU A 293 -8.13 6.18 17.58
CA LEU A 293 -8.72 7.39 18.17
C LEU A 293 -10.24 7.25 18.16
N LEU A 294 -10.84 7.20 19.34
CA LEU A 294 -12.30 7.18 19.51
C LEU A 294 -12.87 8.59 19.58
N GLU A 295 -12.20 9.46 20.35
CA GLU A 295 -12.65 10.83 20.55
C GLU A 295 -11.49 11.75 20.95
N GLU A 296 -11.61 13.02 20.59
CA GLU A 296 -10.64 14.08 20.87
C GLU A 296 -11.40 15.36 21.22
N GLY A 297 -11.00 16.00 22.32
CA GLY A 297 -11.41 17.36 22.69
C GLY A 297 -10.19 18.19 23.07
N ASP A 298 -10.42 19.45 23.46
CA ASP A 298 -9.33 20.42 23.69
C ASP A 298 -8.30 19.97 24.75
N THR A 299 -8.74 19.18 25.73
CA THR A 299 -7.91 18.74 26.87
C THR A 299 -7.88 17.23 27.05
N TYR A 300 -8.47 16.45 26.13
CA TYR A 300 -8.47 14.99 26.22
C TYR A 300 -8.40 14.27 24.88
N LYS A 301 -7.87 13.05 24.91
CA LYS A 301 -7.94 12.07 23.82
C LYS A 301 -8.30 10.71 24.37
N ILE A 302 -9.22 10.02 23.70
CA ILE A 302 -9.63 8.67 24.05
C ILE A 302 -9.22 7.75 22.92
N TYR A 303 -8.45 6.73 23.26
CA TYR A 303 -8.00 5.71 22.34
C TYR A 303 -8.51 4.33 22.75
N LYS A 304 -8.84 3.50 21.76
CA LYS A 304 -8.85 2.04 21.92
C LYS A 304 -7.49 1.51 21.49
N LEU A 305 -6.77 0.86 22.39
CA LEU A 305 -5.53 0.16 22.08
C LEU A 305 -5.81 -1.34 21.94
N THR A 306 -5.11 -1.97 21.01
CA THR A 306 -5.06 -3.43 20.87
C THR A 306 -3.60 -3.84 20.91
N LEU A 307 -3.16 -4.53 21.96
CA LEU A 307 -1.79 -5.06 22.08
C LEU A 307 -1.79 -6.53 21.66
N TYR A 308 -0.95 -6.87 20.69
CA TYR A 308 -0.83 -8.26 20.22
C TYR A 308 -0.10 -9.16 21.24
N PRO A 309 -0.30 -10.49 21.18
CA PRO A 309 0.36 -11.43 22.08
C PRO A 309 1.87 -11.21 22.13
N SER A 310 2.44 -11.28 23.34
CA SER A 310 3.87 -11.11 23.61
C SER A 310 4.47 -9.74 23.23
N LYS A 311 3.65 -8.79 22.77
CA LYS A 311 4.10 -7.43 22.45
C LYS A 311 4.01 -6.51 23.66
N GLU A 312 4.79 -5.43 23.61
CA GLU A 312 4.92 -4.48 24.69
C GLU A 312 5.01 -3.04 24.20
N ILE A 313 4.44 -2.15 24.99
CA ILE A 313 4.73 -0.72 24.97
C ILE A 313 5.91 -0.54 25.92
N GLY A 314 7.06 -0.22 25.34
CA GLY A 314 8.33 -0.13 26.07
C GLY A 314 8.33 0.95 27.16
N PRO A 315 9.36 0.96 28.03
CA PRO A 315 9.46 1.92 29.12
C PRO A 315 9.44 3.36 28.62
N GLN A 316 8.43 4.11 29.04
CA GLN A 316 8.25 5.49 28.64
C GLN A 316 7.50 6.27 29.71
N MET A 317 7.50 7.59 29.60
CA MET A 317 6.69 8.50 30.41
C MET A 317 6.14 9.62 29.54
N HIS A 318 5.33 10.49 30.14
CA HIS A 318 4.76 11.65 29.47
C HIS A 318 4.86 12.89 30.35
N MET A 319 5.11 14.06 29.75
CA MET A 319 5.48 15.27 30.49
C MET A 319 4.28 16.15 30.85
N HIS A 320 3.28 16.22 29.97
CA HIS A 320 2.23 17.24 30.03
C HIS A 320 0.83 16.70 30.31
N SER A 321 0.65 15.37 30.28
CA SER A 321 -0.67 14.75 30.39
C SER A 321 -0.76 13.67 31.48
N THR A 322 -1.93 13.10 31.73
CA THR A 322 -2.10 11.88 32.52
C THR A 322 -2.64 10.78 31.63
N ARG A 323 -2.53 9.54 32.10
CA ARG A 323 -3.03 8.36 31.39
C ARG A 323 -3.85 7.50 32.32
N THR A 324 -5.05 7.15 31.89
CA THR A 324 -5.86 6.11 32.51
C THR A 324 -6.10 5.01 31.50
N TRP A 325 -5.91 3.77 31.91
CA TRP A 325 -6.20 2.59 31.11
C TRP A 325 -7.31 1.78 31.75
N MET A 326 -8.29 1.34 30.95
CA MET A 326 -9.32 0.39 31.35
C MET A 326 -9.24 -0.84 30.47
N ILE A 327 -9.09 -2.02 31.07
CA ILE A 327 -8.86 -3.26 30.34
C ILE A 327 -10.21 -3.85 29.91
N LEU A 328 -10.38 -4.02 28.60
CA LEU A 328 -11.59 -4.58 27.99
C LEU A 328 -11.45 -6.07 27.69
N LYS A 329 -10.24 -6.53 27.37
CA LYS A 329 -9.96 -7.92 26.97
C LYS A 329 -8.54 -8.32 27.32
N GLY A 330 -8.37 -9.57 27.73
CA GLY A 330 -7.07 -10.18 28.01
C GLY A 330 -6.49 -9.79 29.37
N THR A 331 -5.22 -10.12 29.57
CA THR A 331 -4.46 -9.84 30.79
C THR A 331 -3.15 -9.18 30.42
N LEU A 332 -2.91 -8.00 30.99
CA LEU A 332 -1.72 -7.19 30.75
C LEU A 332 -0.88 -7.13 32.01
N LEU A 333 0.43 -7.12 31.83
CA LEU A 333 1.40 -6.79 32.87
C LEU A 333 1.70 -5.30 32.78
N PHE A 334 1.38 -4.56 33.83
CA PHE A 334 1.74 -3.16 33.99
C PHE A 334 2.91 -3.04 34.95
N GLU A 335 3.84 -2.16 34.64
CA GLU A 335 4.86 -1.70 35.57
C GLU A 335 4.79 -0.17 35.58
N ILE A 336 4.37 0.43 36.71
CA ILE A 336 4.17 1.89 36.86
C ILE A 336 4.97 2.32 38.08
N ASN A 337 5.94 3.22 37.89
CA ASN A 337 6.85 3.65 38.96
C ASN A 337 7.49 2.48 39.74
N GLN A 338 8.02 1.49 39.01
CA GLN A 338 8.61 0.25 39.53
C GLN A 338 7.62 -0.73 40.21
N ASP A 339 6.36 -0.36 40.38
CA ASP A 339 5.33 -1.27 40.88
C ASP A 339 4.74 -2.11 39.74
N LYS A 340 4.85 -3.43 39.87
CA LYS A 340 4.59 -4.38 38.80
C LYS A 340 3.41 -5.27 39.13
N ASN A 341 2.32 -5.09 38.40
CA ASN A 341 1.06 -5.78 38.66
C ASN A 341 0.37 -6.22 37.37
N TYR A 342 -0.32 -7.36 37.43
CA TYR A 342 -1.22 -7.78 36.38
C TYR A 342 -2.52 -6.99 36.44
N ALA A 343 -3.13 -6.72 35.30
CA ALA A 343 -4.46 -6.14 35.15
C ALA A 343 -5.25 -6.95 34.12
N SER A 344 -6.50 -7.24 34.44
CA SER A 344 -7.41 -8.07 33.65
C SER A 344 -8.72 -7.32 33.37
N VAL A 345 -9.64 -7.96 32.65
CA VAL A 345 -10.90 -7.34 32.22
C VAL A 345 -11.63 -6.67 33.38
N GLY A 346 -11.96 -5.38 33.22
CA GLY A 346 -12.62 -4.55 34.22
C GLY A 346 -11.67 -3.78 35.13
N ASP A 347 -10.39 -4.16 35.22
CA ASP A 347 -9.40 -3.41 35.98
C ASP A 347 -9.07 -2.07 35.30
N SER A 348 -8.62 -1.10 36.12
CA SER A 348 -8.06 0.16 35.65
C SER A 348 -6.65 0.40 36.18
N ARG A 349 -5.82 1.08 35.39
CA ARG A 349 -4.48 1.55 35.77
C ARG A 349 -4.34 3.04 35.46
N PHE A 350 -3.49 3.74 36.20
CA PHE A 350 -3.31 5.17 36.09
C PHE A 350 -1.84 5.57 36.23
N ALA A 351 -1.39 6.48 35.38
CA ALA A 351 -0.07 7.09 35.48
C ALA A 351 -0.17 8.62 35.45
N ASN A 352 0.41 9.26 36.48
CA ASN A 352 0.57 10.71 36.54
C ASN A 352 1.57 11.20 35.49
N LYS A 353 1.66 12.53 35.32
CA LYS A 353 2.78 13.17 34.62
C LYS A 353 4.10 12.68 35.18
N THR A 354 5.12 12.62 34.32
CA THR A 354 6.51 12.25 34.64
C THR A 354 6.66 10.91 35.37
N THR A 355 5.66 10.02 35.27
CA THR A 355 5.68 8.71 35.90
C THR A 355 6.02 7.66 34.84
N PRO A 356 7.17 6.97 34.95
CA PRO A 356 7.52 5.88 34.05
C PRO A 356 6.50 4.76 34.11
N TYR A 357 6.15 4.23 32.94
CA TYR A 357 5.32 3.05 32.82
C TYR A 357 5.78 2.13 31.68
N PHE A 358 5.37 0.87 31.79
CA PHE A 358 5.56 -0.19 30.81
C PHE A 358 4.32 -1.08 30.79
N ILE A 359 3.93 -1.54 29.59
CA ILE A 359 2.74 -2.38 29.40
C ILE A 359 3.12 -3.55 28.51
N LYS A 360 2.88 -4.78 28.95
CA LYS A 360 3.12 -5.99 28.16
C LYS A 360 1.89 -6.87 28.11
N ASN A 361 1.55 -7.33 26.91
CA ASN A 361 0.61 -8.43 26.76
C ASN A 361 1.35 -9.76 27.01
N VAL A 362 1.10 -10.36 28.17
CA VAL A 362 1.65 -11.66 28.56
C VAL A 362 0.77 -12.84 28.13
N GLY A 363 -0.39 -12.56 27.56
CA GLY A 363 -1.34 -13.56 27.09
C GLY A 363 -1.06 -14.04 25.66
N PHE A 364 -1.79 -15.09 25.28
CA PHE A 364 -1.74 -15.69 23.94
C PHE A 364 -2.75 -15.09 22.96
N VAL A 365 -3.61 -14.16 23.41
CA VAL A 365 -4.62 -13.48 22.58
C VAL A 365 -4.41 -11.97 22.63
N PRO A 366 -4.85 -11.22 21.60
CA PRO A 366 -4.81 -9.75 21.63
C PRO A 366 -5.57 -9.22 22.85
N ALA A 367 -4.93 -8.30 23.57
CA ALA A 367 -5.51 -7.57 24.69
C ALA A 367 -6.05 -6.22 24.18
N GLU A 368 -7.19 -5.80 24.72
CA GLU A 368 -7.83 -4.52 24.35
C GLU A 368 -8.00 -3.66 25.59
N LEU A 369 -7.75 -2.36 25.45
CA LEU A 369 -7.90 -1.39 26.53
C LEU A 369 -8.33 -0.03 26.00
N ILE A 370 -9.08 0.71 26.80
CA ILE A 370 -9.33 2.13 26.57
C ILE A 370 -8.25 2.93 27.28
N GLU A 371 -7.56 3.79 26.55
CA GLU A 371 -6.65 4.79 27.08
C GLU A 371 -7.31 6.16 27.04
N VAL A 372 -7.44 6.80 28.19
CA VAL A 372 -7.86 8.20 28.31
C VAL A 372 -6.63 9.03 28.64
N ARG A 373 -6.34 10.00 27.76
CA ARG A 373 -5.30 11.00 27.91
C ARG A 373 -5.94 12.30 28.35
N VAL A 374 -5.44 12.93 29.41
CA VAL A 374 -5.96 14.25 29.87
C VAL A 374 -4.79 15.20 30.11
N GLY A 375 -4.82 16.40 29.56
CA GLY A 375 -3.76 17.39 29.75
C GLY A 375 -3.82 18.56 28.77
N GLU A 376 -2.92 19.51 28.98
CA GLU A 376 -2.81 20.74 28.17
C GLU A 376 -2.11 20.49 26.82
N TYR A 377 -1.32 19.42 26.74
CA TYR A 377 -0.62 19.00 25.52
C TYR A 377 -0.74 17.48 25.34
N LEU A 378 -1.23 17.07 24.16
CA LEU A 378 -1.58 15.68 23.82
C LEU A 378 -0.97 15.25 22.47
N GLY A 379 0.11 15.91 22.06
CA GLY A 379 0.91 15.50 20.92
C GLY A 379 1.65 14.19 21.21
N ASP A 380 1.97 13.41 20.18
CA ASP A 380 2.74 12.17 20.36
C ASP A 380 4.17 12.46 20.87
N GLU A 381 4.69 13.67 20.67
CA GLU A 381 5.95 14.15 21.25
C GLU A 381 5.93 14.33 22.77
N ASP A 382 4.75 14.27 23.40
CA ASP A 382 4.65 14.25 24.87
C ASP A 382 5.26 12.97 25.46
N VAL A 383 5.37 11.89 24.66
CA VAL A 383 5.89 10.60 25.11
C VAL A 383 7.42 10.59 25.01
N VAL A 384 8.07 10.38 26.15
CA VAL A 384 9.54 10.34 26.27
C VAL A 384 9.98 8.92 26.66
N PRO A 385 10.83 8.26 25.85
CA PRO A 385 11.41 6.97 26.21
C PRO A 385 12.23 7.06 27.50
N VAL A 386 12.11 6.05 28.35
CA VAL A 386 12.92 5.95 29.58
C VAL A 386 14.01 4.93 29.32
N TYR A 387 15.25 5.39 29.21
CA TYR A 387 16.41 4.51 29.18
C TYR A 387 16.72 4.07 30.61
N ILE A 388 16.45 2.81 30.92
CA ILE A 388 16.92 2.21 32.17
C ILE A 388 18.43 2.00 31.98
N SER A 389 19.23 2.79 32.68
CA SER A 389 20.69 2.66 32.77
C SER A 389 21.09 1.34 33.41
#